data_AF-A0A453KN77-F1
#
_entry.id   AF-A0A453KN77-F1
#
_cell.length_a   1.000
_cell.length_b   1.000
_cell.length_c   1.000
_cell.angle_alpha   90.00
_cell.angle_beta   90.00
_cell.angle_gamma   90.00
#
_symmetry.space_group_name_H-M   'P 1'
#
loop_
_entity.id
_entity.type
_entity.pdbx_description
1 polymer ?
#
loop_
_entity_poly.entity_id
_entity_poly.type
_entity_poly.pdbx_seq_one_letter_code
_entity_poly.pdbx_strand_id
1 'polypeptide(L)'
;MTAESLGYTIDAAKCGNVGRFINHSCSPNMHAQDVLWDHDDRRMPHVMLFAEKNIRPLQELTYDYNYNIGNVRKNGKVKEKKCFCGSSKCRLRLY
;
A
#
# COMPACT_ATOMS: atom_id res chain seq x y z
N MET A 1 29.82 9.18 0.84
CA MET A 1 28.84 9.15 1.95
C MET A 1 27.47 9.30 1.34
N THR A 2 26.80 8.19 1.01
CA THR A 2 25.44 8.22 0.47
C THR A 2 24.52 8.65 1.60
N ALA A 3 23.93 9.84 1.50
CA ALA A 3 22.87 10.23 2.40
C ALA A 3 21.82 9.12 2.39
N GLU A 4 21.62 8.45 3.52
CA GLU A 4 20.43 7.64 3.72
C GLU A 4 19.25 8.57 3.45
N SER A 5 18.44 8.27 2.43
CA SER A 5 17.22 9.01 2.19
C SER A 5 16.35 8.84 3.42
N LEU A 6 16.21 9.87 4.25
CA LEU A 6 15.25 9.87 5.35
C LEU A 6 13.85 9.68 4.74
N GLY A 7 13.33 8.45 4.84
CA GLY A 7 11.97 8.12 4.40
C GLY A 7 10.98 8.39 5.51
N TYR A 8 9.89 9.06 5.20
CA TYR A 8 8.75 9.23 6.10
C TYR A 8 7.73 8.10 5.89
N THR A 9 6.91 7.82 6.90
CA THR A 9 5.83 6.82 6.82
C THR A 9 4.62 7.33 7.58
N ILE A 10 3.43 7.11 7.02
CA ILE A 10 2.15 7.38 7.68
C ILE A 10 1.79 6.17 8.56
N ASP A 11 1.76 6.34 9.89
CA ASP A 11 1.30 5.31 10.81
C ASP A 11 -0.17 5.54 11.19
N ALA A 12 -1.07 4.74 10.57
CA ALA A 12 -2.50 4.75 10.86
C ALA A 12 -2.94 3.63 11.82
N ALA A 13 -2.02 2.99 12.55
CA ALA A 13 -2.34 1.83 13.39
C ALA A 13 -3.34 2.18 14.50
N LYS A 14 -3.15 3.32 15.16
CA LYS A 14 -4.02 3.79 16.27
C LYS A 14 -4.97 4.90 15.86
N CYS A 15 -4.52 5.85 15.04
CA CYS A 15 -5.28 7.01 14.61
C CYS A 15 -5.20 7.15 13.09
N GLY A 16 -6.32 7.23 12.40
CA GLY A 16 -6.37 7.35 10.94
C GLY A 16 -7.80 7.43 10.42
N ASN A 17 -7.95 7.67 9.11
CA ASN A 17 -9.25 7.72 8.44
C ASN A 17 -9.64 6.35 7.86
N VAL A 18 -10.67 6.30 7.01
CA VAL A 18 -11.15 5.08 6.34
C VAL A 18 -10.09 4.37 5.49
N GLY A 19 -9.07 5.09 5.01
CA GLY A 19 -8.02 4.55 4.15
C GLY A 19 -7.28 3.36 4.75
N ARG A 20 -7.14 3.33 6.09
CA ARG A 20 -6.48 2.23 6.82
C ARG A 20 -7.17 0.86 6.70
N PHE A 21 -8.41 0.82 6.24
CA PHE A 21 -9.20 -0.41 6.10
C PHE A 21 -9.18 -0.98 4.68
N ILE A 22 -8.59 -0.28 3.71
CA ILE A 22 -8.57 -0.69 2.31
C ILE A 22 -7.56 -1.84 2.15
N ASN A 23 -8.04 -2.98 1.66
CA ASN A 23 -7.24 -4.20 1.55
C ASN A 23 -6.33 -4.22 0.32
N HIS A 24 -5.41 -5.18 0.33
CA HIS A 24 -4.57 -5.51 -0.81
C HIS A 24 -5.31 -6.34 -1.87
N SER A 25 -5.06 -6.06 -3.14
CA SER A 25 -5.28 -7.00 -4.24
C SER A 25 -4.10 -7.04 -5.21
N CYS A 26 -3.80 -8.21 -5.76
CA CYS A 26 -2.85 -8.35 -6.88
C CYS A 26 -3.46 -7.91 -8.23
N SER A 27 -4.75 -7.54 -8.25
CA SER A 27 -5.43 -6.95 -9.40
C SER A 27 -6.38 -5.85 -8.92
N PRO A 28 -5.83 -4.76 -8.37
CA PRO A 28 -6.59 -3.75 -7.66
C PRO A 28 -7.53 -2.94 -8.57
N ASN A 29 -8.39 -2.12 -7.96
CA ASN A 29 -9.21 -1.14 -8.66
C ASN A 29 -8.86 0.31 -8.31
N MET A 30 -7.91 0.51 -7.40
CA MET A 30 -7.33 1.80 -7.07
C MET A 30 -5.81 1.74 -7.08
N HIS A 31 -5.19 2.92 -7.23
CA HIS A 31 -3.75 3.12 -7.05
C HIS A 31 -3.50 4.27 -6.08
N ALA A 32 -2.32 4.26 -5.45
CA ALA A 32 -1.83 5.36 -4.62
C ALA A 32 -1.08 6.37 -5.49
N GLN A 33 -1.31 7.66 -5.22
CA GLN A 33 -0.70 8.77 -5.91
C GLN A 33 -0.24 9.81 -4.89
N ASP A 34 1.01 10.24 -5.02
CA ASP A 34 1.56 11.35 -4.25
C ASP A 34 0.99 12.67 -4.75
N VAL A 35 0.48 13.49 -3.84
CA VAL A 35 -0.13 14.80 -4.11
C VAL A 35 0.45 15.85 -3.16
N LEU A 36 0.75 17.03 -3.68
CA LEU A 36 1.18 18.20 -2.91
C LEU A 36 0.19 19.33 -3.20
N TRP A 37 -0.30 20.00 -2.16
CA TRP A 37 -1.23 21.12 -2.32
C TRP A 37 -1.10 22.21 -1.25
N ASP A 38 -0.65 21.87 -0.05
CA ASP A 38 -0.48 22.75 1.12
C ASP A 38 0.98 23.04 1.48
N HIS A 39 1.93 22.32 0.87
CA HIS A 39 3.38 22.55 1.01
C HIS A 39 4.15 21.97 -0.19
N ASP A 40 5.43 22.34 -0.31
CA ASP A 40 6.33 21.90 -1.39
C ASP A 40 7.34 20.80 -0.99
N ASP A 41 7.32 20.33 0.27
CA ASP A 41 8.22 19.25 0.71
C ASP A 41 7.85 17.89 0.10
N ARG A 42 8.55 17.51 -0.98
CA ARG A 42 8.40 16.24 -1.68
C ARG A 42 8.69 14.98 -0.87
N ARG A 43 9.30 15.10 0.31
CA ARG A 43 9.55 13.94 1.19
C ARG A 43 8.32 13.53 1.98
N MET A 44 7.32 14.40 2.08
CA MET A 44 6.10 14.20 2.86
C MET A 44 4.84 14.45 2.02
N PRO A 45 4.66 13.80 0.86
CA PRO A 45 3.46 14.01 0.05
C PRO A 45 2.21 13.51 0.78
N HIS A 46 1.05 14.05 0.38
CA HIS A 46 -0.23 13.44 0.70
C HIS A 46 -0.40 12.18 -0.16
N VAL A 47 -0.58 11.03 0.47
CA VAL A 47 -0.88 9.78 -0.24
C VAL A 47 -2.38 9.69 -0.48
N MET A 48 -2.80 9.87 -1.73
CA MET A 48 -4.20 9.83 -2.14
C MET A 48 -4.49 8.57 -2.95
N LEU A 49 -5.67 7.96 -2.75
CA LEU A 49 -6.11 6.78 -3.49
C LEU A 49 -7.10 7.18 -4.57
N PHE A 50 -6.81 6.81 -5.82
CA PHE A 50 -7.65 7.10 -6.98
C PHE A 50 -8.14 5.83 -7.64
N ALA A 51 -9.36 5.85 -8.17
CA ALA A 51 -9.90 4.75 -8.97
C ALA A 51 -9.12 4.63 -10.29
N GLU A 52 -8.67 3.43 -10.62
CA GLU A 52 -7.97 3.12 -11.88
C GLU A 52 -8.95 2.65 -12.98
N LYS A 53 -10.15 2.25 -12.58
CA LYS A 53 -11.23 1.79 -13.46
C LYS A 53 -12.58 2.11 -12.85
N ASN A 54 -13.65 2.02 -13.64
CA ASN A 54 -15.01 2.15 -13.14
C ASN A 54 -15.30 1.05 -12.09
N ILE A 55 -15.78 1.45 -10.91
CA ILE A 55 -16.05 0.57 -9.77
C ILE A 55 -17.56 0.43 -9.62
N ARG A 56 -18.06 -0.80 -9.64
CA ARG A 56 -19.50 -1.07 -9.45
C ARG A 56 -19.89 -0.94 -7.98
N PRO A 57 -21.16 -0.63 -7.66
CA PRO A 57 -21.65 -0.65 -6.28
C PRO A 57 -21.32 -1.98 -5.58
N LEU A 58 -20.95 -1.89 -4.30
CA LEU A 58 -20.61 -3.03 -3.43
C LEU A 58 -19.35 -3.82 -3.85
N GLN A 59 -18.62 -3.40 -4.88
CA GLN A 59 -17.32 -3.97 -5.18
C GLN A 59 -16.29 -3.47 -4.15
N GLU A 60 -15.54 -4.40 -3.55
CA GLU A 60 -14.49 -4.04 -2.59
C GLU A 60 -13.44 -3.11 -3.24
N LEU A 61 -13.04 -2.09 -2.49
CA LEU A 61 -11.97 -1.18 -2.86
C LEU A 61 -10.63 -1.76 -2.43
N THR A 62 -9.68 -1.87 -3.37
CA THR A 62 -8.36 -2.47 -3.12
C THR A 62 -7.26 -1.75 -3.90
N TYR A 63 -6.04 -1.74 -3.35
CA TYR A 63 -4.81 -1.27 -4.02
C TYR A 63 -3.66 -2.27 -3.85
N ASP A 64 -2.58 -2.17 -4.65
CA ASP A 64 -1.39 -2.99 -4.43
C ASP A 64 -0.56 -2.40 -3.27
N TYR A 65 -0.31 -3.20 -2.22
CA TYR A 65 0.49 -2.77 -1.07
C TYR A 65 1.99 -2.67 -1.41
N ASN A 66 2.39 -3.18 -2.58
CA ASN A 66 3.74 -3.10 -3.12
C ASN A 66 4.83 -3.67 -2.18
N TYR A 67 4.47 -4.68 -1.38
CA TYR A 67 5.42 -5.43 -0.59
C TYR A 67 6.24 -6.36 -1.50
N ASN A 68 7.56 -6.30 -1.33
CA ASN A 68 8.49 -7.22 -1.99
C ASN A 68 8.59 -8.53 -1.21
N ILE A 69 8.31 -9.65 -1.89
CA ILE A 69 8.40 -10.99 -1.32
C ILE A 69 9.84 -11.24 -0.84
N GLY A 70 9.98 -11.71 0.40
CA GLY A 70 11.29 -12.02 0.99
C GLY A 70 11.96 -10.87 1.76
N ASN A 71 11.43 -9.65 1.66
CA ASN A 71 12.02 -8.49 2.33
C ASN A 71 11.58 -8.32 3.79
N VAL A 72 10.46 -8.93 4.19
CA VAL A 72 10.00 -8.87 5.58
C VAL A 72 10.71 -9.95 6.39
N ARG A 73 11.47 -9.53 7.42
CA ARG A 73 12.21 -10.43 8.30
C ARG A 73 11.76 -10.29 9.75
N LYS A 74 11.77 -11.39 10.49
CA LYS A 74 11.58 -11.42 11.95
C LYS A 74 12.63 -12.36 12.54
N ASN A 75 13.44 -11.86 13.47
CA ASN A 75 14.53 -12.61 14.11
C ASN A 75 15.48 -13.28 13.09
N GLY A 76 15.87 -12.54 12.04
CA GLY A 76 16.77 -13.02 10.99
C GLY A 76 16.15 -13.95 9.94
N LYS A 77 14.90 -14.41 10.13
CA LYS A 77 14.20 -15.29 9.18
C LYS A 77 13.22 -14.50 8.33
N VAL A 78 13.06 -14.89 7.06
CA VAL A 78 12.00 -14.37 6.19
C VAL A 78 10.65 -14.72 6.81
N LYS A 79 9.82 -13.70 7.01
CA LYS A 79 8.45 -13.85 7.52
C LYS A 79 7.52 -13.76 6.34
N GLU A 80 6.61 -14.73 6.24
CA GLU A 80 5.66 -14.80 5.14
C GLU A 80 4.25 -14.50 5.60
N LYS A 81 3.45 -13.90 4.73
CA LYS A 81 2.00 -13.77 4.90
C LYS A 81 1.30 -14.12 3.60
N LYS A 82 0.38 -15.09 3.62
CA LYS A 82 -0.43 -15.47 2.45
C LYS A 82 -1.34 -14.32 2.00
N CYS A 83 -1.50 -14.19 0.69
CA CYS A 83 -2.47 -13.29 0.08
C CYS A 83 -3.78 -14.03 -0.21
N PHE A 84 -4.90 -13.41 0.14
CA PHE A 84 -6.25 -13.97 -0.05
C PHE A 84 -7.15 -13.06 -0.91
N CYS A 85 -6.56 -12.25 -1.80
CA CYS A 85 -7.31 -11.27 -2.60
C CYS A 85 -8.26 -11.88 -3.65
N GLY A 86 -8.23 -13.20 -3.87
CA GLY A 86 -9.12 -13.90 -4.81
C GLY A 86 -8.84 -13.65 -6.31
N SER A 87 -7.87 -12.81 -6.67
CA SER A 87 -7.52 -12.58 -8.07
C SER A 87 -6.95 -13.83 -8.74
N SER A 88 -7.29 -14.07 -10.01
CA SER A 88 -6.67 -15.11 -10.85
C SER A 88 -5.18 -14.86 -11.09
N LYS A 89 -4.71 -13.62 -10.93
CA LYS A 89 -3.30 -13.20 -11.01
C LYS A 89 -2.66 -13.04 -9.62
N CYS A 90 -3.21 -13.68 -8.59
CA CYS A 90 -2.70 -13.57 -7.22
C CYS A 90 -1.24 -14.07 -7.12
N ARG A 91 -0.37 -13.27 -6.49
CA ARG A 91 1.04 -13.62 -6.21
C ARG A 91 1.20 -14.62 -5.05
N LEU A 92 0.08 -15.17 -4.53
CA LEU A 92 -0.03 -16.09 -3.38
C LEU A 92 0.43 -15.54 -2.02
N ARG A 93 1.25 -14.49 -2.00
CA ARG A 93 1.83 -13.86 -0.81
C ARG A 93 1.64 -12.36 -0.82
N LEU A 94 1.40 -11.82 0.36
CA LEU A 94 1.46 -10.38 0.63
C LEU A 94 2.90 -9.94 0.87
N TYR A 95 3.66 -10.70 1.68
CA TYR A 95 5.12 -10.56 1.87
C TYR A 95 5.75 -11.92 2.22
#